data_AF-A0A2V7RJ76-F1
#
_entry.id   AF-A0A2V7RJ76-F1
#
_cell.length_a   1.000
_cell.length_b   1.000
_cell.length_c   1.000
_cell.angle_alpha   90.00
_cell.angle_beta   90.00
_cell.angle_gamma   90.00
#
_symmetry.space_group_name_H-M   'P 1'
#
loop_
_entity.id
_entity.type
_entity.pdbx_description
1 polymer ?
#
loop_
_entity_poly.entity_id
_entity_poly.type
_entity_poly.pdbx_seq_one_letter_code
_entity_poly.pdbx_strand_id
1 'polypeptide(L)'
;MERVPLFQTARPDVPSLRLAILVVTYLLIAAQGLPWLRLTRPAASLLGAVAMVTIGGLALRDAYAAIDMDVIVFLLGVLLLTAYLELGGFFEWIASRIVRYAHAPVSLLAVVVAVSGLLSAFFVNDTICLVLPPLVLAVVRTLGLEPLPYLLAIALGSNVGSAMTPTGNPQNMLIGVASGIPFARFVATLAMPSLGGLAIVFGVLTFVHRSDLVAKRRRLTVTELAAAEHPFDAPLVAKALVIFGGALAGWLAGLSLPLVAITAAALLIAIARRDPTRAFANVEWELLLFFGALFVVMRGVRDVPLVQELTSASGAHLTGSRLHDAGVVSAAMLALSNLVSNVPAVILWLPVVPRTTHPAFVWLVMAM
;
A
#
# COMPACT_ATOMS: atom_id res chain seq x y z
N MET A 1 -8.90 -19.65 -39.97
CA MET A 1 -8.49 -19.73 -38.55
C MET A 1 -9.75 -19.75 -37.70
N GLU A 2 -10.29 -20.93 -37.44
CA GLU A 2 -11.40 -21.14 -36.49
C GLU A 2 -10.94 -20.71 -35.10
N ARG A 3 -11.68 -19.80 -34.46
CA ARG A 3 -11.44 -19.42 -33.07
C ARG A 3 -11.84 -20.59 -32.20
N VAL A 4 -10.87 -21.23 -31.57
CA VAL A 4 -11.09 -22.36 -30.64
C VAL A 4 -12.09 -21.92 -29.55
N PRO A 5 -13.25 -22.58 -29.40
CA PRO A 5 -14.33 -22.17 -28.48
C PRO A 5 -14.01 -22.37 -26.99
N LEU A 6 -12.83 -22.90 -26.64
CA LEU A 6 -12.47 -23.31 -25.27
C LEU A 6 -12.41 -22.15 -24.24
N PHE A 7 -12.37 -20.88 -24.66
CA PHE A 7 -12.23 -19.74 -23.75
C PHE A 7 -13.43 -18.78 -23.71
N GLN A 8 -14.52 -19.09 -24.43
CA GLN A 8 -15.65 -18.16 -24.57
C GLN A 8 -16.78 -18.40 -23.57
N THR A 9 -16.91 -19.60 -23.00
CA THR A 9 -17.99 -19.96 -22.08
C THR A 9 -17.43 -20.58 -20.81
N ALA A 10 -17.81 -20.05 -19.64
CA ALA A 10 -17.48 -20.65 -18.36
C ALA A 10 -18.06 -22.07 -18.29
N ARG A 11 -17.27 -23.04 -17.85
CA ARG A 11 -17.75 -24.40 -17.61
C ARG A 11 -18.55 -24.41 -16.29
N PRO A 12 -19.80 -24.91 -16.28
CA PRO A 12 -20.67 -24.82 -15.12
C PRO A 12 -20.16 -25.61 -13.90
N ASP A 13 -19.26 -26.59 -14.08
CA ASP A 13 -18.99 -27.57 -13.03
C ASP A 13 -17.48 -27.70 -12.76
N VAL A 14 -16.97 -26.98 -11.75
CA VAL A 14 -16.39 -27.53 -10.49
C VAL A 14 -16.19 -26.38 -9.48
N PRO A 15 -17.20 -26.04 -8.64
CA PRO A 15 -17.05 -25.02 -7.59
C PRO A 15 -15.85 -25.29 -6.65
N SER A 16 -15.58 -26.57 -6.38
CA SER A 16 -14.45 -27.01 -5.57
C SER A 16 -13.09 -26.73 -6.22
N LEU A 17 -12.95 -26.84 -7.54
CA LEU A 17 -11.69 -26.53 -8.23
C LEU A 17 -11.42 -25.03 -8.21
N ARG A 18 -12.44 -24.19 -8.43
CA ARG A 18 -12.30 -22.72 -8.33
C ARG A 18 -11.89 -22.30 -6.92
N LEU A 19 -12.50 -22.91 -5.90
CA LEU A 19 -12.11 -22.70 -4.51
C LEU A 19 -10.69 -23.20 -4.23
N ALA A 20 -10.31 -24.36 -4.75
CA ALA A 20 -8.95 -24.88 -4.61
C ALA A 20 -7.93 -23.93 -5.24
N ILE A 21 -8.21 -23.36 -6.42
CA ILE A 21 -7.35 -22.35 -7.05
C ILE A 21 -7.22 -21.13 -6.15
N LEU A 22 -8.31 -20.61 -5.59
CA LEU A 22 -8.27 -19.48 -4.65
C LEU A 22 -7.39 -19.80 -3.43
N VAL A 23 -7.65 -20.93 -2.76
CA VAL A 23 -6.92 -21.35 -1.56
C VAL A 23 -5.44 -21.52 -1.88
N VAL A 24 -5.09 -22.25 -2.94
CA VAL A 24 -3.70 -22.44 -3.37
C VAL A 24 -3.04 -21.09 -3.70
N THR A 25 -3.73 -20.21 -4.42
CA THR A 25 -3.20 -18.88 -4.75
C THR A 25 -2.91 -18.06 -3.49
N TYR A 26 -3.85 -18.03 -2.54
CA TYR A 26 -3.67 -17.30 -1.28
C TYR A 26 -2.60 -17.93 -0.39
N LEU A 27 -2.49 -19.27 -0.36
CA LEU A 27 -1.41 -19.97 0.33
C LEU A 27 -0.05 -19.67 -0.30
N LEU A 28 0.06 -19.59 -1.63
CA LEU A 28 1.30 -19.21 -2.32
C LEU A 28 1.69 -17.75 -2.05
N ILE A 29 0.71 -16.84 -1.93
CA ILE A 29 0.96 -15.44 -1.55
C ILE A 29 1.42 -15.35 -0.08
N ALA A 30 0.82 -16.15 0.80
CA ALA A 30 1.13 -16.22 2.23
C ALA A 30 2.51 -16.84 2.53
N ALA A 31 2.82 -17.98 1.91
CA ALA A 31 3.98 -18.84 2.21
C ALA A 31 5.33 -18.32 1.66
N GLN A 32 5.52 -16.99 1.67
CA GLN A 32 6.70 -16.28 1.16
C GLN A 32 8.01 -17.05 1.44
N GLY A 33 8.81 -17.28 0.39
CA GLY A 33 10.15 -17.82 0.55
C GLY A 33 10.26 -19.34 0.72
N LEU A 34 9.28 -20.13 0.25
CA LEU A 34 9.46 -21.58 0.04
C LEU A 34 10.77 -21.83 -0.73
N PRO A 35 11.77 -22.51 -0.16
CA PRO A 35 13.13 -22.58 -0.73
C PRO A 35 13.17 -23.23 -2.13
N TRP A 36 12.10 -23.94 -2.49
CA TRP A 36 11.96 -24.81 -3.65
C TRP A 36 11.14 -24.12 -4.75
N LEU A 37 10.34 -23.11 -4.39
CA LEU A 37 9.46 -22.34 -5.26
C LEU A 37 9.78 -20.85 -5.05
N ARG A 38 10.66 -20.30 -5.89
CA ARG A 38 11.04 -18.87 -5.87
C ARG A 38 9.93 -17.99 -6.49
N LEU A 39 8.71 -18.08 -5.98
CA LEU A 39 7.59 -17.26 -6.46
C LEU A 39 7.43 -15.99 -5.63
N THR A 40 7.29 -14.87 -6.33
CA THR A 40 6.86 -13.58 -5.77
C THR A 40 5.33 -13.52 -5.68
N ARG A 41 4.79 -12.61 -4.86
CA ARG A 41 3.33 -12.42 -4.71
C ARG A 41 2.62 -12.17 -6.06
N PRO A 42 3.14 -11.28 -6.95
CA PRO A 42 2.58 -11.09 -8.29
C PRO A 42 2.57 -12.38 -9.12
N ALA A 43 3.67 -13.14 -9.11
CA ALA A 43 3.75 -14.40 -9.87
C ALA A 43 2.71 -15.43 -9.39
N ALA A 44 2.55 -15.58 -8.07
CA ALA A 44 1.54 -16.47 -7.49
C ALA A 44 0.11 -16.07 -7.90
N SER A 45 -0.20 -14.76 -7.82
CA SER A 45 -1.50 -14.25 -8.25
C SER A 45 -1.77 -14.48 -9.74
N LEU A 46 -0.76 -14.27 -10.59
CA LEU A 46 -0.87 -14.46 -12.04
C LEU A 46 -1.12 -15.93 -12.39
N LEU A 47 -0.41 -16.86 -11.75
CA LEU A 47 -0.67 -18.30 -11.93
C LEU A 47 -2.10 -18.66 -11.52
N GLY A 48 -2.58 -18.13 -10.40
CA GLY A 48 -3.96 -18.29 -9.97
C GLY A 48 -4.98 -17.78 -11.00
N ALA A 49 -4.75 -16.57 -11.53
CA ALA A 49 -5.62 -15.95 -12.52
C ALA A 49 -5.66 -16.75 -13.84
N VAL A 50 -4.49 -17.14 -14.34
CA VAL A 50 -4.37 -17.96 -15.56
C VAL A 50 -4.99 -19.33 -15.34
N ALA A 51 -4.76 -19.97 -14.20
CA ALA A 51 -5.41 -21.24 -13.85
C ALA A 51 -6.93 -21.09 -13.86
N MET A 52 -7.48 -20.06 -13.21
CA MET A 52 -8.93 -19.79 -13.15
C MET A 52 -9.58 -19.69 -14.54
N VAL A 53 -8.90 -19.05 -15.49
CA VAL A 53 -9.41 -18.91 -16.87
C VAL A 53 -9.22 -20.19 -17.68
N THR A 54 -8.06 -20.84 -17.58
CA THR A 54 -7.74 -22.04 -18.40
C THR A 54 -8.58 -23.25 -18.03
N ILE A 55 -8.98 -23.41 -16.76
CA ILE A 55 -9.92 -24.45 -16.34
C ILE A 55 -11.37 -24.15 -16.75
N GLY A 56 -11.65 -22.99 -17.34
CA GLY A 56 -12.98 -22.52 -17.66
C GLY A 56 -13.78 -22.04 -16.44
N GLY A 57 -13.11 -21.71 -15.33
CA GLY A 57 -13.74 -21.18 -14.13
C GLY A 57 -14.27 -19.76 -14.31
N LEU A 58 -13.65 -18.99 -15.20
CA LEU A 58 -14.10 -17.67 -15.64
C LEU A 58 -13.84 -17.52 -17.14
N ALA A 59 -14.82 -17.02 -17.90
CA ALA A 59 -14.63 -16.74 -19.32
C ALA A 59 -13.58 -15.62 -19.49
N LEU A 60 -12.76 -15.68 -20.55
CA LEU A 60 -11.67 -14.73 -20.74
C LEU A 60 -12.16 -13.27 -20.80
N ARG A 61 -13.33 -13.04 -21.41
CA ARG A 61 -13.98 -11.71 -21.44
C ARG A 61 -14.31 -11.21 -20.05
N ASP A 62 -14.84 -12.08 -19.19
CA ASP A 62 -15.23 -11.73 -17.83
C ASP A 62 -14.01 -11.54 -16.94
N ALA A 63 -12.89 -12.21 -17.25
CA ALA A 63 -11.60 -11.95 -16.61
C ALA A 63 -11.10 -10.53 -16.92
N TYR A 64 -11.16 -10.08 -18.18
CA TYR A 64 -10.81 -8.69 -18.51
C TYR A 64 -11.73 -7.68 -17.83
N ALA A 65 -13.05 -7.96 -17.81
CA ALA A 65 -14.02 -7.11 -17.14
C ALA A 65 -13.92 -7.14 -15.60
N ALA A 66 -13.23 -8.14 -15.03
CA ALA A 66 -13.02 -8.23 -13.59
C ALA A 66 -12.03 -7.19 -13.07
N ILE A 67 -11.10 -6.76 -13.92
CA ILE A 67 -10.03 -5.84 -13.53
C ILE A 67 -10.63 -4.44 -13.33
N ASP A 68 -10.56 -3.94 -12.10
CA ASP A 68 -11.01 -2.59 -11.77
C ASP A 68 -10.01 -1.56 -12.31
N MET A 69 -10.35 -0.98 -13.46
CA MET A 69 -9.48 -0.02 -14.14
C MET A 69 -9.34 1.30 -13.37
N ASP A 70 -10.31 1.69 -12.55
CA ASP A 70 -10.20 2.88 -11.73
C ASP A 70 -9.11 2.69 -10.66
N VAL A 71 -9.04 1.50 -10.04
CA VAL A 71 -7.95 1.16 -9.12
C VAL A 71 -6.60 1.13 -9.85
N ILE A 72 -6.51 0.44 -10.99
CA ILE A 72 -5.25 0.31 -11.75
C ILE A 72 -4.73 1.66 -12.25
N VAL A 73 -5.61 2.51 -12.78
CA VAL A 73 -5.25 3.85 -13.27
C VAL A 73 -4.84 4.76 -12.10
N PHE A 74 -5.53 4.66 -10.97
CA PHE A 74 -5.17 5.41 -9.77
C PHE A 74 -3.78 5.00 -9.24
N LEU A 75 -3.54 3.70 -9.08
CA LEU A 75 -2.23 3.16 -8.68
C LEU A 75 -1.14 3.64 -9.65
N LEU A 76 -1.32 3.44 -10.96
CA LEU A 76 -0.32 3.83 -11.96
C LEU A 76 0.00 5.32 -11.88
N GLY A 77 -1.00 6.19 -11.73
CA GLY A 77 -0.80 7.63 -11.61
C GLY A 77 0.04 8.00 -10.39
N VAL A 78 -0.28 7.45 -9.21
CA VAL A 78 0.47 7.71 -7.98
C VAL A 78 1.87 7.12 -8.03
N LEU A 79 2.04 5.91 -8.56
CA LEU A 79 3.35 5.26 -8.74
C LEU A 79 4.25 6.07 -9.67
N LEU A 80 3.71 6.60 -10.78
CA LEU A 80 4.47 7.47 -11.68
C LEU A 80 4.89 8.78 -11.01
N LEU A 81 3.98 9.43 -10.29
CA LEU A 81 4.30 10.65 -9.52
C LEU A 81 5.41 10.39 -8.50
N THR A 82 5.32 9.26 -7.79
CA THR A 82 6.31 8.84 -6.79
C THR A 82 7.66 8.49 -7.43
N ALA A 83 7.66 7.77 -8.56
CA ALA A 83 8.86 7.41 -9.30
C ALA A 83 9.63 8.64 -9.81
N TYR A 84 8.94 9.72 -10.21
CA TYR A 84 9.61 10.97 -10.59
C TYR A 84 10.22 11.72 -9.40
N LEU A 85 9.62 11.64 -8.22
CA LEU A 85 10.21 12.19 -6.99
C LEU A 85 11.45 11.41 -6.57
N GLU A 86 11.39 10.08 -6.65
CA GLU A 86 12.53 9.19 -6.42
C GLU A 86 13.66 9.45 -7.42
N LEU A 87 13.35 9.54 -8.72
CA LEU A 87 14.32 9.89 -9.75
C LEU A 87 15.00 11.25 -9.49
N GLY A 88 14.28 12.18 -8.88
CA GLY A 88 14.80 13.49 -8.49
C GLY A 88 15.61 13.51 -7.18
N GLY A 89 15.68 12.39 -6.45
CA GLY A 89 16.36 12.29 -5.15
C GLY A 89 15.61 12.97 -4.00
N PHE A 90 14.29 13.14 -4.10
CA PHE A 90 13.48 13.86 -3.11
C PHE A 90 13.51 13.20 -1.72
N PHE A 91 13.36 11.87 -1.68
CA PHE A 91 13.24 11.11 -0.43
C PHE A 91 14.55 11.11 0.36
N GLU A 92 15.68 10.92 -0.32
CA GLU A 92 17.03 11.00 0.27
C GLU A 92 17.34 12.43 0.70
N TRP A 93 16.96 13.43 -0.10
CA TRP A 93 17.13 14.83 0.25
C TRP A 93 16.36 15.19 1.53
N ILE A 94 15.07 14.88 1.60
CA ILE A 94 14.27 15.26 2.78
C ILE A 94 14.75 14.52 4.02
N ALA A 95 15.05 13.24 3.90
CA ALA A 95 15.47 12.47 5.05
C ALA A 95 16.88 12.88 5.53
N SER A 96 17.80 13.25 4.63
CA SER A 96 19.09 13.85 5.03
C SER A 96 18.93 15.21 5.74
N ARG A 97 17.91 16.00 5.37
CA ARG A 97 17.61 17.28 6.02
C ARG A 97 17.03 17.07 7.40
N ILE A 98 16.10 16.13 7.58
CA ILE A 98 15.39 15.99 8.85
C ILE A 98 16.28 15.30 9.90
N VAL A 99 17.15 14.36 9.50
CA VAL A 99 18.13 13.74 10.41
C VAL A 99 19.05 14.77 11.09
N ARG A 100 19.36 15.91 10.44
CA ARG A 100 20.19 16.97 11.07
C ARG A 100 19.57 17.60 12.31
N TYR A 101 18.26 17.52 12.48
CA TYR A 101 17.55 18.03 13.65
C TYR A 101 17.55 17.05 14.82
N ALA A 102 18.05 15.82 14.62
CA ALA A 102 18.17 14.84 15.68
C ALA A 102 19.44 15.08 16.50
N HIS A 103 19.27 15.41 17.78
CA HIS A 103 20.39 15.74 18.69
C HIS A 103 20.60 14.68 19.79
N ALA A 104 19.67 13.73 19.89
CA ALA A 104 19.66 12.59 20.80
C ALA A 104 19.04 11.35 20.13
N PRO A 105 19.37 10.12 20.58
CA PRO A 105 18.78 8.88 20.05
C PRO A 105 17.25 8.87 20.02
N VAL A 106 16.62 9.32 21.11
CA VAL A 106 15.15 9.42 21.19
C VAL A 106 14.58 10.45 20.22
N SER A 107 15.26 11.59 20.02
CA SER A 107 14.83 12.58 19.02
C SER A 107 15.00 12.08 17.59
N LEU A 108 16.06 11.29 17.31
CA LEU A 108 16.23 10.62 16.02
C LEU A 108 15.09 9.63 15.78
N LEU A 109 14.70 8.87 16.80
CA LEU A 109 13.60 7.92 16.72
C LEU A 109 12.28 8.65 16.41
N ALA A 110 11.99 9.74 17.12
CA ALA A 110 10.81 10.57 16.89
C ALA A 110 10.78 11.12 15.45
N VAL A 111 11.92 11.64 14.97
CA VAL A 111 12.08 12.10 13.60
C VAL A 111 11.84 10.97 12.61
N VAL A 112 12.42 9.79 12.80
CA VAL A 112 12.26 8.66 11.88
C VAL A 112 10.80 8.21 11.82
N VAL A 113 10.11 8.08 12.96
CA VAL A 113 8.67 7.74 13.01
C VAL A 113 7.83 8.78 12.29
N ALA A 114 8.08 10.07 12.55
CA ALA A 114 7.32 11.15 11.93
C ALA A 114 7.55 11.23 10.42
N VAL A 115 8.81 11.14 9.98
CA VAL A 115 9.18 11.21 8.55
C VAL A 115 8.68 10.00 7.79
N SER A 116 8.89 8.78 8.31
CA SER A 116 8.41 7.57 7.65
C SER A 116 6.88 7.59 7.55
N GLY A 117 6.18 7.93 8.62
CA GLY A 117 4.73 7.98 8.63
C GLY A 117 4.13 9.07 7.75
N LEU A 118 4.63 10.31 7.86
CA LEU A 118 4.09 11.43 7.09
C LEU A 118 4.42 11.33 5.61
N LEU A 119 5.64 10.90 5.23
CA LEU A 119 5.94 10.67 3.83
C LEU A 119 5.10 9.53 3.27
N SER A 120 4.95 8.44 4.04
CA SER A 120 4.13 7.29 3.65
C SER A 120 2.64 7.62 3.54
N ALA A 121 2.16 8.65 4.24
CA ALA A 121 0.80 9.15 4.05
C ALA A 121 0.59 9.76 2.66
N PHE A 122 1.60 10.32 2.00
CA PHE A 122 1.44 10.99 0.69
C PHE A 122 2.06 10.19 -0.46
N PHE A 123 3.12 9.45 -0.19
CA PHE A 123 3.91 8.67 -1.13
C PHE A 123 3.85 7.21 -0.70
N VAL A 124 3.75 6.29 -1.66
CA VAL A 124 3.47 4.88 -1.38
C VAL A 124 4.41 4.31 -0.31
N ASN A 125 3.84 3.62 0.68
CA ASN A 125 4.54 3.05 1.84
C ASN A 125 5.75 2.18 1.47
N ASP A 126 5.65 1.44 0.37
CA ASP A 126 6.68 0.54 -0.13
C ASP A 126 7.93 1.33 -0.56
N THR A 127 7.76 2.46 -1.26
CA THR A 127 8.85 3.39 -1.60
C THR A 127 9.57 3.88 -0.35
N ILE A 128 8.84 4.29 0.69
CA ILE A 128 9.42 4.77 1.94
C ILE A 128 10.22 3.67 2.65
N CYS A 129 9.70 2.45 2.65
CA CYS A 129 10.35 1.28 3.22
C CYS A 129 11.58 0.81 2.42
N LEU A 130 11.74 1.21 1.16
CA LEU A 130 12.95 0.91 0.37
C LEU A 130 14.00 2.02 0.49
N VAL A 131 13.58 3.29 0.49
CA VAL A 131 14.49 4.43 0.42
C VAL A 131 15.03 4.86 1.79
N LEU A 132 14.20 4.87 2.84
CA LEU A 132 14.63 5.37 4.15
C LEU A 132 15.62 4.44 4.90
N PRO A 133 15.52 3.10 4.86
CA PRO A 133 16.42 2.24 5.62
C PRO A 133 17.91 2.43 5.32
N PRO A 134 18.39 2.45 4.05
CA PRO A 134 19.82 2.63 3.79
C PRO A 134 20.34 3.96 4.35
N LEU A 135 19.54 5.03 4.28
CA LEU A 135 19.91 6.33 4.83
C LEU A 135 19.95 6.32 6.36
N VAL A 136 18.91 5.80 7.02
CA VAL A 136 18.85 5.74 8.48
C VAL A 136 19.93 4.80 9.02
N LEU A 137 20.24 3.71 8.32
CA LEU A 137 21.35 2.82 8.65
C LEU A 137 22.70 3.54 8.59
N ALA A 138 22.95 4.34 7.55
CA ALA A 138 24.18 5.11 7.45
C ALA A 138 24.34 6.04 8.66
N VAL A 139 23.28 6.76 9.02
CA VAL A 139 23.25 7.67 10.18
C VAL A 139 23.50 6.93 11.49
N VAL A 140 22.72 5.88 11.75
CA VAL A 140 22.77 5.12 13.01
C VAL A 140 24.12 4.43 13.18
N ARG A 141 24.71 3.88 12.11
CA ARG A 141 26.04 3.27 12.13
C ARG A 141 27.14 4.30 12.42
N THR A 142 27.11 5.47 11.78
CA THR A 142 28.07 6.55 12.06
C THR A 142 27.99 7.03 13.50
N LEU A 143 26.79 7.06 14.08
CA LEU A 143 26.57 7.43 15.47
C LEU A 143 26.81 6.28 16.48
N GLY A 144 27.13 5.08 15.98
CA GLY A 144 27.31 3.89 16.80
C GLY A 144 26.06 3.50 17.59
N LEU A 145 24.85 3.77 17.08
CA LEU A 145 23.57 3.42 17.70
C LEU A 145 23.12 2.02 17.26
N GLU A 146 22.25 1.38 18.03
CA GLU A 146 21.63 0.12 17.61
C GLU A 146 20.64 0.39 16.45
N PRO A 147 20.74 -0.29 15.29
CA PRO A 147 19.87 -0.02 14.15
C PRO A 147 18.41 -0.44 14.33
N LEU A 148 18.17 -1.48 15.13
CA LEU A 148 16.88 -2.16 15.23
C LEU A 148 15.69 -1.21 15.55
N PRO A 149 15.74 -0.31 16.55
CA PRO A 149 14.62 0.55 16.89
C PRO A 149 14.23 1.49 15.74
N TYR A 150 15.22 1.97 14.97
CA TYR A 150 15.00 2.90 13.87
C TYR A 150 14.46 2.20 12.62
N LEU A 151 14.92 0.97 12.33
CA LEU A 151 14.34 0.16 11.27
C LEU A 151 12.88 -0.21 11.57
N LEU A 152 12.59 -0.58 12.82
CA LEU A 152 11.21 -0.80 13.28
C LEU A 152 10.38 0.48 13.17
N ALA A 153 10.94 1.64 13.49
CA ALA A 153 10.26 2.92 13.31
C ALA A 153 9.92 3.23 11.85
N ILE A 154 10.77 2.85 10.89
CA ILE A 154 10.44 2.98 9.46
C ILE A 154 9.29 2.04 9.11
N ALA A 155 9.40 0.75 9.46
CA ALA A 155 8.41 -0.26 9.09
C ALA A 155 7.03 0.02 9.73
N LEU A 156 6.98 0.25 11.04
CA LEU A 156 5.74 0.50 11.78
C LEU A 156 5.20 1.91 11.48
N GLY A 157 6.07 2.92 11.43
CA GLY A 157 5.69 4.30 11.13
C GLY A 157 5.12 4.45 9.72
N SER A 158 5.77 3.86 8.71
CA SER A 158 5.28 3.87 7.33
C SER A 158 3.91 3.19 7.22
N ASN A 159 3.74 2.00 7.82
CA ASN A 159 2.44 1.32 7.79
C ASN A 159 1.32 2.14 8.43
N VAL A 160 1.52 2.64 9.65
CA VAL A 160 0.50 3.42 10.37
C VAL A 160 0.23 4.78 9.72
N GLY A 161 1.26 5.44 9.22
CA GLY A 161 1.14 6.72 8.53
C GLY A 161 0.40 6.60 7.20
N SER A 162 0.64 5.54 6.43
CA SER A 162 -0.04 5.28 5.16
C SER A 162 -1.56 5.14 5.27
N ALA A 163 -2.09 4.78 6.45
CA ALA A 163 -3.52 4.71 6.74
C ALA A 163 -4.23 6.08 6.61
N MET A 164 -3.48 7.18 6.72
CA MET A 164 -4.03 8.54 6.76
C MET A 164 -4.72 8.97 5.46
N THR A 165 -4.26 8.47 4.31
CA THR A 165 -4.80 8.88 3.01
C THR A 165 -5.03 7.69 2.07
N PRO A 166 -5.89 7.86 1.05
CA PRO A 166 -6.04 6.86 -0.01
C PRO A 166 -4.75 6.64 -0.81
N THR A 167 -3.84 7.62 -0.91
CA THR A 167 -2.61 7.49 -1.71
C THR A 167 -1.46 6.80 -0.97
N GLY A 168 -1.57 6.64 0.35
CA GLY A 168 -0.44 6.21 1.16
C GLY A 168 -0.04 4.75 0.95
N ASN A 169 -0.98 3.86 0.61
CA ASN A 169 -0.66 2.48 0.29
C ASN A 169 -1.66 1.90 -0.74
N PRO A 170 -1.32 0.80 -1.43
CA PRO A 170 -2.17 0.23 -2.46
C PRO A 170 -3.52 -0.30 -1.95
N GLN A 171 -3.57 -0.80 -0.70
CA GLN A 171 -4.83 -1.26 -0.09
C GLN A 171 -5.83 -0.09 0.12
N ASN A 172 -5.34 1.08 0.49
CA ASN A 172 -6.15 2.28 0.72
C ASN A 172 -6.56 2.93 -0.59
N MET A 173 -5.77 2.77 -1.65
CA MET A 173 -6.18 3.18 -2.99
C MET A 173 -7.39 2.37 -3.44
N LEU A 174 -7.35 1.05 -3.24
CA LEU A 174 -8.48 0.15 -3.50
C LEU A 174 -9.70 0.51 -2.65
N ILE A 175 -9.54 0.72 -1.34
CA ILE A 175 -10.64 1.13 -0.47
C ILE A 175 -11.20 2.49 -0.90
N GLY A 176 -10.35 3.45 -1.25
CA GLY A 176 -10.76 4.79 -1.68
C GLY A 176 -11.62 4.74 -2.93
N VAL A 177 -11.22 3.97 -3.94
CA VAL A 177 -11.98 3.77 -5.18
C VAL A 177 -13.26 2.97 -4.91
N ALA A 178 -13.18 1.82 -4.24
CA ALA A 178 -14.32 0.93 -4.02
C ALA A 178 -15.40 1.51 -3.08
N SER A 179 -15.00 2.34 -2.10
CA SER A 179 -15.92 2.96 -1.15
C SER A 179 -16.58 4.23 -1.69
N GLY A 180 -15.98 4.90 -2.67
CA GLY A 180 -16.42 6.20 -3.16
C GLY A 180 -16.40 7.32 -2.10
N ILE A 181 -15.73 7.11 -0.96
CA ILE A 181 -15.65 8.10 0.10
C ILE A 181 -14.80 9.29 -0.41
N PRO A 182 -15.30 10.54 -0.32
CA PRO A 182 -14.53 11.70 -0.74
C PRO A 182 -13.18 11.77 -0.03
N PHE A 183 -12.11 12.07 -0.77
CA PHE A 183 -10.74 12.12 -0.25
C PHE A 183 -10.63 12.96 1.02
N ALA A 184 -11.25 14.15 1.05
CA ALA A 184 -11.25 15.03 2.22
C ALA A 184 -11.88 14.37 3.46
N ARG A 185 -12.97 13.62 3.30
CA ARG A 185 -13.63 12.91 4.41
C ARG A 185 -12.80 11.72 4.88
N PHE A 186 -12.17 11.00 3.96
CA PHE A 186 -11.26 9.90 4.27
C PHE A 186 -10.12 10.40 5.16
N VAL A 187 -9.40 11.44 4.70
CA VAL A 187 -8.29 12.05 5.43
C VAL A 187 -8.74 12.65 6.76
N ALA A 188 -9.85 13.40 6.78
CA ALA A 188 -10.35 14.00 8.03
C ALA A 188 -10.71 12.95 9.09
N THR A 189 -11.15 11.76 8.67
CA THR A 189 -11.51 10.69 9.61
C THR A 189 -10.29 9.91 10.09
N LEU A 190 -9.31 9.66 9.21
CA LEU A 190 -8.16 8.80 9.50
C LEU A 190 -6.91 9.56 9.96
N ALA A 191 -6.83 10.88 9.76
CA ALA A 191 -5.69 11.67 10.21
C ALA A 191 -5.46 11.57 11.72
N MET A 192 -6.50 11.75 12.54
CA MET A 192 -6.36 11.68 14.00
C MET A 192 -5.97 10.28 14.48
N PRO A 193 -6.64 9.19 14.05
CA PRO A 193 -6.23 7.83 14.38
C PRO A 193 -4.80 7.50 13.92
N SER A 194 -4.39 7.88 12.70
CA SER A 194 -3.03 7.64 12.21
C SER A 194 -1.98 8.41 13.01
N LEU A 195 -2.22 9.69 13.34
CA LEU A 195 -1.32 10.47 14.19
C LEU A 195 -1.23 9.89 15.61
N GLY A 196 -2.35 9.45 16.17
CA GLY A 196 -2.39 8.72 17.44
C GLY A 196 -1.60 7.41 17.37
N GLY A 197 -1.74 6.66 16.28
CA GLY A 197 -0.99 5.45 16.02
C GLY A 197 0.52 5.70 15.91
N LEU A 198 0.95 6.77 15.24
CA LEU A 198 2.37 7.16 15.18
C LEU A 198 2.91 7.50 16.57
N ALA A 199 2.12 8.20 17.40
CA ALA A 199 2.48 8.47 18.78
C ALA A 199 2.58 7.18 19.63
N ILE A 200 1.68 6.22 19.41
CA ILE A 200 1.74 4.89 20.04
C ILE A 200 3.00 4.14 19.60
N VAL A 201 3.31 4.10 18.30
CA VAL A 201 4.54 3.48 17.77
C VAL A 201 5.77 4.08 18.43
N PHE A 202 5.85 5.42 18.47
CA PHE A 202 6.96 6.11 19.13
C PHE A 202 7.06 5.77 20.62
N GLY A 203 5.93 5.79 21.34
CA GLY A 203 5.88 5.46 22.77
C GLY A 203 6.31 4.02 23.06
N VAL A 204 5.79 3.07 22.31
CA VAL A 204 6.13 1.64 22.44
C VAL A 204 7.60 1.39 22.13
N LEU A 205 8.12 1.92 21.02
CA LEU A 205 9.53 1.75 20.66
C LEU A 205 10.46 2.41 21.68
N THR A 206 10.10 3.59 22.19
CA THR A 206 10.88 4.27 23.23
C THR A 206 10.88 3.48 24.54
N PHE A 207 9.75 2.86 24.90
CA PHE A 207 9.63 2.04 26.10
C PHE A 207 10.39 0.71 26.00
N VAL A 208 10.19 -0.02 24.91
CA VAL A 208 10.82 -1.34 24.67
C VAL A 208 12.33 -1.21 24.52
N HIS A 209 12.81 -0.21 23.78
CA HIS A 209 14.24 0.01 23.52
C HIS A 209 14.88 1.07 24.44
N ARG A 210 14.28 1.33 25.61
CA ARG A 210 14.77 2.37 26.55
C ARG A 210 16.22 2.17 26.96
N SER A 211 16.69 0.92 27.11
CA SER A 211 18.07 0.60 27.47
C SER A 211 19.05 1.11 26.40
N ASP A 212 18.70 0.89 25.14
CA ASP A 212 19.56 1.19 23.99
C ASP A 212 19.59 2.70 23.72
N LEU A 213 18.46 3.37 23.97
CA LEU A 213 18.28 4.81 23.74
C LEU A 213 18.85 5.69 24.87
N VAL A 214 18.91 5.18 26.11
CA VAL A 214 19.43 5.92 27.28
C VAL A 214 20.94 5.73 27.46
N ALA A 215 21.49 4.55 27.12
CA ALA A 215 22.91 4.25 27.32
C ALA A 215 23.86 5.12 26.47
N LYS A 216 23.38 5.69 25.36
CA LYS A 216 24.17 6.50 24.41
C LYS A 216 23.73 7.96 24.38
N ARG A 217 23.61 8.62 25.55
CA ARG A 217 23.38 10.09 25.71
C ARG A 217 24.57 10.97 25.23
N ARG A 218 25.32 10.54 24.23
CA ARG A 218 26.33 11.39 23.59
C ARG A 218 25.59 12.42 22.74
N ARG A 219 25.89 13.71 22.90
CA ARG A 219 25.42 14.73 21.95
C ARG A 219 25.89 14.29 20.57
N LEU A 220 24.93 14.11 19.65
CA LEU A 220 25.24 13.72 18.29
C LEU A 220 25.91 14.93 17.61
N THR A 221 27.22 14.90 17.45
CA THR A 221 27.93 15.89 16.64
C THR A 221 27.76 15.48 15.18
N VAL A 222 26.60 15.81 14.60
CA VAL A 222 26.25 15.53 13.19
C VAL A 222 27.00 16.53 12.28
N THR A 223 28.32 16.56 12.36
CA THR A 223 29.16 17.48 11.57
C THR A 223 29.81 16.77 10.38
N GLU A 224 29.86 15.42 10.38
CA GLU A 224 30.48 14.63 9.30
C GLU A 224 29.48 13.80 8.46
N LEU A 225 28.18 13.99 8.65
CA LEU A 225 27.13 13.31 7.88
C LEU A 225 26.75 14.05 6.59
N ALA A 226 27.38 15.20 6.34
CA ALA A 226 27.29 15.93 5.09
C ALA A 226 28.36 15.42 4.13
N ALA A 227 27.99 14.56 3.17
CA ALA A 227 28.60 14.45 1.81
C ALA A 227 28.39 13.07 1.15
N ALA A 228 27.32 12.32 1.46
CA ALA A 228 26.76 11.52 0.37
C ALA A 228 26.01 12.52 -0.52
N GLU A 229 26.70 13.10 -1.51
CA GLU A 229 26.08 13.86 -2.58
C GLU A 229 25.07 12.93 -3.28
N HIS A 230 23.85 12.92 -2.79
CA HIS A 230 22.77 12.29 -3.52
C HIS A 230 22.44 13.23 -4.67
N PRO A 231 22.45 12.75 -5.92
CA PRO A 231 22.08 13.58 -7.05
C PRO A 231 20.66 14.10 -6.85
N PHE A 232 20.54 15.41 -6.59
CA PHE A 232 19.26 16.07 -6.33
C PHE A 232 18.89 16.96 -7.50
N ASP A 233 17.87 16.55 -8.26
CA ASP A 233 17.35 17.32 -9.39
C ASP A 233 16.26 18.27 -8.89
N ALA A 234 16.68 19.41 -8.33
CA ALA A 234 15.77 20.40 -7.75
C ALA A 234 14.65 20.86 -8.72
N PRO A 235 14.93 21.17 -10.00
CA PRO A 235 13.89 21.50 -10.96
C PRO A 235 12.85 20.39 -11.18
N LEU A 236 13.28 19.13 -11.21
CA LEU A 236 12.36 17.99 -11.37
C LEU A 236 11.49 17.83 -10.12
N VAL A 237 12.10 17.82 -8.95
CA VAL A 237 11.40 17.69 -7.66
C VAL A 237 10.40 18.82 -7.47
N ALA A 238 10.77 20.07 -7.79
CA ALA A 238 9.86 21.19 -7.69
C ALA A 238 8.62 21.03 -8.60
N LYS A 239 8.81 20.60 -9.86
CA LYS A 239 7.69 20.32 -10.77
C LYS A 239 6.82 19.18 -10.25
N ALA A 240 7.43 18.09 -9.79
CA ALA A 240 6.72 16.94 -9.25
C ALA A 240 5.88 17.32 -8.02
N LEU A 241 6.44 18.11 -7.09
CA LEU A 241 5.72 18.59 -5.91
C LEU A 241 4.59 19.57 -6.27
N VAL A 242 4.78 20.46 -7.24
CA VAL A 242 3.71 21.36 -7.72
C VAL A 242 2.57 20.56 -8.35
N ILE A 243 2.88 19.60 -9.20
CA ILE A 243 1.88 18.73 -9.83
C ILE A 243 1.17 17.86 -8.79
N PHE A 244 1.91 17.27 -7.85
CA PHE A 244 1.34 16.50 -6.75
C PHE A 244 0.43 17.36 -5.86
N GLY A 245 0.84 18.60 -5.53
CA GLY A 245 0.01 19.57 -4.81
C GLY A 245 -1.27 19.93 -5.57
N GLY A 246 -1.19 20.07 -6.89
CA GLY A 246 -2.36 20.24 -7.76
C GLY A 246 -3.30 19.02 -7.75
N ALA A 247 -2.74 17.81 -7.78
CA ALA A 247 -3.51 16.56 -7.66
C ALA A 247 -4.21 16.47 -6.29
N LEU A 248 -3.49 16.79 -5.22
CA LEU A 248 -4.05 16.83 -3.86
C LEU A 248 -5.20 17.84 -3.75
N ALA A 249 -5.04 19.04 -4.31
CA ALA A 249 -6.11 20.03 -4.36
C ALA A 249 -7.33 19.52 -5.16
N GLY A 250 -7.10 18.84 -6.28
CA GLY A 250 -8.15 18.19 -7.07
C GLY A 250 -8.93 17.12 -6.28
N TRP A 251 -8.22 16.23 -5.57
CA TRP A 251 -8.85 15.23 -4.73
C TRP A 251 -9.61 15.84 -3.55
N LEU A 252 -9.04 16.88 -2.90
CA LEU A 252 -9.72 17.62 -1.84
C LEU A 252 -10.99 18.32 -2.33
N ALA A 253 -11.01 18.76 -3.60
CA ALA A 253 -12.19 19.31 -4.25
C ALA A 253 -13.23 18.24 -4.66
N GLY A 254 -12.96 16.96 -4.42
CA GLY A 254 -13.86 15.85 -4.74
C GLY A 254 -13.80 15.36 -6.19
N LEU A 255 -12.73 15.69 -6.93
CA LEU A 255 -12.52 15.15 -8.26
C LEU A 255 -12.16 13.65 -8.22
N SER A 256 -12.38 12.96 -9.35
CA SER A 256 -12.11 11.52 -9.49
C SER A 256 -10.66 11.16 -9.15
N LEU A 257 -10.49 10.19 -8.25
CA LEU A 257 -9.18 9.67 -7.83
C LEU A 257 -8.30 9.23 -9.02
N PRO A 258 -8.75 8.30 -9.89
CA PRO A 258 -7.94 7.83 -11.03
C PRO A 258 -7.66 8.93 -12.05
N LEU A 259 -8.67 9.73 -12.41
CA LEU A 259 -8.52 10.73 -13.48
C LEU A 259 -7.52 11.81 -13.10
N VAL A 260 -7.58 12.30 -11.85
CA VAL A 260 -6.63 13.28 -11.35
C VAL A 260 -5.22 12.70 -11.30
N ALA A 261 -5.06 11.46 -10.81
CA ALA A 261 -3.75 10.82 -10.70
C ALA A 261 -3.07 10.64 -12.06
N ILE A 262 -3.79 10.10 -13.05
CA ILE A 262 -3.21 9.85 -14.37
C ILE A 262 -2.97 11.15 -15.15
N THR A 263 -3.84 12.16 -14.98
CA THR A 263 -3.66 13.49 -15.58
C THR A 263 -2.42 14.15 -14.99
N ALA A 264 -2.25 14.12 -13.67
CA ALA A 264 -1.06 14.64 -13.00
C ALA A 264 0.21 13.93 -13.47
N ALA A 265 0.20 12.59 -13.55
CA ALA A 265 1.34 11.83 -14.05
C ALA A 265 1.67 12.19 -15.51
N ALA A 266 0.68 12.26 -16.40
CA ALA A 266 0.88 12.64 -17.80
C ALA A 266 1.43 14.07 -17.96
N LEU A 267 0.91 15.02 -17.18
CA LEU A 267 1.41 16.39 -17.16
C LEU A 267 2.87 16.43 -16.67
N LEU A 268 3.20 15.70 -15.60
CA LEU A 268 4.56 15.62 -15.09
C LEU A 268 5.52 15.05 -16.13
N ILE A 269 5.15 13.96 -16.82
CA ILE A 269 5.94 13.38 -17.92
C ILE A 269 6.22 14.44 -19.00
N ALA A 270 5.20 15.19 -19.42
CA ALA A 270 5.32 16.20 -20.46
C ALA A 270 6.23 17.37 -20.07
N ILE A 271 6.16 17.83 -18.81
CA ILE A 271 6.92 19.01 -18.35
C ILE A 271 8.26 18.66 -17.70
N ALA A 272 8.50 17.39 -17.34
CA ALA A 272 9.70 16.94 -16.65
C ALA A 272 10.96 17.33 -17.44
N ARG A 273 10.93 17.21 -18.78
CA ARG A 273 12.12 17.35 -19.66
C ARG A 273 13.24 16.37 -19.30
N ARG A 274 12.87 15.17 -18.86
CA ARG A 274 13.77 14.04 -18.57
C ARG A 274 13.27 12.83 -19.35
N ASP A 275 14.16 11.88 -19.64
CA ASP A 275 13.78 10.61 -20.28
C ASP A 275 12.77 9.86 -19.40
N PRO A 276 11.52 9.66 -19.87
CA PRO A 276 10.49 8.96 -19.10
C PRO A 276 10.85 7.50 -18.79
N THR A 277 11.71 6.87 -19.60
CA THR A 277 12.14 5.48 -19.43
C THR A 277 12.77 5.25 -18.06
N ARG A 278 13.47 6.25 -17.52
CA ARG A 278 14.07 6.18 -16.18
C ARG A 278 13.01 6.17 -15.08
N ALA A 279 11.98 6.99 -15.21
CA ALA A 279 10.86 6.98 -14.26
C ALA A 279 10.07 5.67 -14.37
N PHE A 280 9.83 5.18 -15.60
CA PHE A 280 9.16 3.90 -15.83
C PHE A 280 9.91 2.71 -15.24
N ALA A 281 11.24 2.74 -15.20
CA ALA A 281 12.03 1.69 -14.55
C ALA A 281 11.82 1.62 -13.02
N ASN A 282 11.49 2.75 -12.39
CA ASN A 282 11.23 2.84 -10.95
C ASN A 282 9.75 2.57 -10.59
N VAL A 283 8.87 2.38 -11.57
CA VAL A 283 7.47 2.03 -11.31
C VAL A 283 7.38 0.58 -10.84
N GLU A 284 6.62 0.34 -9.79
CA GLU A 284 6.33 -0.99 -9.25
C GLU A 284 5.30 -1.75 -10.14
N TRP A 285 5.68 -2.12 -11.36
CA TRP A 285 4.81 -2.84 -12.32
C TRP A 285 4.26 -4.15 -11.77
N GLU A 286 5.04 -4.80 -10.91
CA GLU A 286 4.68 -5.99 -10.17
C GLU A 286 3.39 -5.81 -9.36
N LEU A 287 3.19 -4.64 -8.77
CA LEU A 287 2.00 -4.30 -8.01
C LEU A 287 0.75 -4.22 -8.91
N LEU A 288 0.85 -3.59 -10.07
CA LEU A 288 -0.26 -3.51 -11.04
C LEU A 288 -0.67 -4.90 -11.54
N LEU A 289 0.32 -5.75 -11.84
CA LEU A 289 0.10 -7.14 -12.23
C LEU A 289 -0.60 -7.92 -11.11
N PHE A 290 -0.15 -7.74 -9.87
CA PHE A 290 -0.70 -8.39 -8.69
C PHE A 290 -2.19 -8.05 -8.49
N PHE A 291 -2.55 -6.77 -8.58
CA PHE A 291 -3.95 -6.33 -8.46
C PHE A 291 -4.83 -6.89 -9.58
N GLY A 292 -4.38 -6.76 -10.83
CA GLY A 292 -5.14 -7.27 -11.98
C GLY A 292 -5.39 -8.77 -11.87
N ALA A 293 -4.38 -9.54 -11.49
CA ALA A 293 -4.51 -10.99 -11.32
C ALA A 293 -5.42 -11.36 -10.12
N LEU A 294 -5.32 -10.66 -8.99
CA LEU A 294 -6.19 -10.91 -7.84
C LEU A 294 -7.66 -10.60 -8.14
N PHE A 295 -7.95 -9.54 -8.90
CA PHE A 295 -9.33 -9.26 -9.33
C PHE A 295 -9.92 -10.39 -10.16
N VAL A 296 -9.13 -10.97 -11.07
CA VAL A 296 -9.54 -12.14 -11.87
C VAL A 296 -9.83 -13.35 -10.98
N VAL A 297 -8.90 -13.69 -10.07
CA VAL A 297 -9.06 -14.82 -9.14
C VAL A 297 -10.33 -14.64 -8.30
N MET A 298 -10.52 -13.45 -7.75
CA MET A 298 -11.65 -13.14 -6.87
C MET A 298 -12.98 -13.11 -7.61
N ARG A 299 -13.01 -12.62 -8.85
CA ARG A 299 -14.21 -12.69 -9.70
C ARG A 299 -14.60 -14.13 -10.02
N GLY A 300 -13.62 -15.02 -10.24
CA GLY A 300 -13.84 -16.43 -10.59
C GLY A 300 -14.51 -17.25 -9.48
N VAL A 301 -14.35 -16.83 -8.22
CA VAL A 301 -14.96 -17.50 -7.05
C VAL A 301 -16.19 -16.79 -6.49
N ARG A 302 -16.52 -15.58 -6.97
CA ARG A 302 -17.62 -14.76 -6.43
C ARG A 302 -18.98 -15.47 -6.44
N ASP A 303 -19.21 -16.29 -7.45
CA ASP A 303 -20.47 -17.01 -7.66
C ASP A 303 -20.46 -18.42 -7.06
N VAL A 304 -19.39 -18.81 -6.35
CA VAL A 304 -19.31 -20.10 -5.66
C VAL A 304 -20.22 -20.07 -4.41
N PRO A 305 -21.11 -21.05 -4.21
CA PRO A 305 -22.08 -21.04 -3.11
C PRO A 305 -21.45 -20.85 -1.72
N LEU A 306 -20.34 -21.56 -1.44
CA LEU A 306 -19.62 -21.43 -0.17
C LEU A 306 -19.12 -19.99 0.05
N VAL A 307 -18.60 -19.34 -0.99
CA VAL A 307 -18.13 -17.95 -0.89
C VAL A 307 -19.29 -17.01 -0.65
N GLN A 308 -20.43 -17.22 -1.32
CA GLN A 308 -21.63 -16.42 -1.09
C GLN A 308 -22.15 -16.59 0.34
N GLU A 309 -22.21 -17.83 0.85
CA GLU A 309 -22.62 -18.13 2.22
C GLU A 309 -21.69 -17.46 3.23
N LEU A 310 -20.37 -17.63 3.09
CA LEU A 310 -19.38 -16.97 3.95
C LEU A 310 -19.52 -15.45 3.91
N THR A 311 -19.64 -14.84 2.73
CA THR A 311 -19.80 -13.38 2.62
C THR A 311 -21.10 -12.87 3.24
N SER A 312 -22.19 -13.65 3.13
CA SER A 312 -23.48 -13.31 3.72
C SER A 312 -23.47 -13.47 5.24
N ALA A 313 -22.85 -14.54 5.75
CA ALA A 313 -22.69 -14.79 7.18
C ALA A 313 -21.81 -13.72 7.83
N SER A 314 -20.69 -13.36 7.21
CA SER A 314 -19.83 -12.26 7.68
C SER A 314 -20.55 -10.93 7.71
N GLY A 315 -21.35 -10.60 6.69
CA GLY A 315 -22.16 -9.38 6.67
C GLY A 315 -23.23 -9.37 7.77
N ALA A 316 -23.89 -10.50 8.02
CA ALA A 316 -24.92 -10.65 9.06
C ALA A 316 -24.38 -10.52 10.49
N HIS A 317 -23.10 -10.85 10.73
CA HIS A 317 -22.46 -10.64 12.03
C HIS A 317 -22.05 -9.18 12.29
N LEU A 318 -22.09 -8.33 11.26
CA LEU A 318 -21.73 -6.90 11.30
C LEU A 318 -22.97 -6.00 11.32
N THR A 319 -23.94 -6.37 12.14
CA THR A 319 -25.16 -5.58 12.41
C THR A 319 -25.14 -4.95 13.81
N GLY A 320 -23.97 -4.95 14.46
CA GLY A 320 -23.82 -4.50 15.84
C GLY A 320 -23.74 -2.98 15.96
N SER A 321 -23.31 -2.51 17.14
CA SER A 321 -22.89 -1.12 17.29
C SER A 321 -21.60 -0.86 16.51
N ARG A 322 -21.33 0.39 16.13
CA ARG A 322 -20.07 0.75 15.45
C ARG A 322 -18.82 0.26 16.17
N LEU A 323 -18.83 0.22 17.51
CA LEU A 323 -17.70 -0.27 18.29
C LEU A 323 -17.52 -1.79 18.15
N HIS A 324 -18.62 -2.54 18.17
CA HIS A 324 -18.58 -3.99 17.93
C HIS A 324 -18.07 -4.29 16.52
N ASP A 325 -18.63 -3.63 15.50
CA ASP A 325 -18.24 -3.83 14.11
C ASP A 325 -16.76 -3.46 13.90
N ALA A 326 -16.29 -2.37 14.52
CA ALA A 326 -14.87 -2.01 14.50
C ALA A 326 -14.00 -3.11 15.11
N GLY A 327 -14.37 -3.64 16.28
CA GLY A 327 -13.61 -4.70 16.94
C GLY A 327 -13.52 -5.98 16.09
N VAL A 328 -14.63 -6.41 15.49
CA VAL A 328 -14.67 -7.60 14.63
C VAL A 328 -13.86 -7.39 13.34
N VAL A 329 -14.05 -6.27 12.66
CA VAL A 329 -13.35 -5.96 11.41
C VAL A 329 -11.86 -5.79 11.67
N SER A 330 -11.45 -5.05 12.70
CA SER A 330 -10.04 -4.90 13.05
C SER A 330 -9.38 -6.23 13.43
N ALA A 331 -10.06 -7.10 14.18
CA ALA A 331 -9.54 -8.43 14.50
C ALA A 331 -9.38 -9.30 13.24
N ALA A 332 -10.36 -9.25 12.33
CA ALA A 332 -10.28 -9.96 11.06
C ALA A 332 -9.17 -9.43 10.16
N MET A 333 -9.04 -8.11 10.01
CA MET A 333 -7.97 -7.48 9.24
C MET A 333 -6.60 -7.77 9.84
N LEU A 334 -6.45 -7.72 11.16
CA LEU A 334 -5.22 -8.09 11.86
C LEU A 334 -4.80 -9.53 11.52
N ALA A 335 -5.72 -10.48 11.57
CA ALA A 335 -5.43 -11.87 11.23
C ALA A 335 -5.10 -12.05 9.73
N LEU A 336 -5.94 -11.52 8.84
CA LEU A 336 -5.81 -11.71 7.40
C LEU A 336 -4.59 -11.00 6.81
N SER A 337 -4.30 -9.79 7.27
CA SER A 337 -3.14 -9.01 6.81
C SER A 337 -1.81 -9.64 7.22
N ASN A 338 -1.76 -10.33 8.37
CA ASN A 338 -0.58 -11.10 8.78
C ASN A 338 -0.48 -12.46 8.07
N LEU A 339 -1.62 -13.09 7.75
CA LEU A 339 -1.62 -14.41 7.11
C LEU A 339 -1.30 -14.33 5.61
N VAL A 340 -1.93 -13.40 4.90
CA VAL A 340 -1.86 -13.35 3.42
C VAL A 340 -1.14 -12.09 2.95
N SER A 341 -1.63 -10.93 3.41
CA SER A 341 -1.14 -9.56 3.17
C SER A 341 -2.35 -8.62 3.08
N ASN A 342 -2.12 -7.36 3.40
CA ASN A 342 -3.01 -6.19 3.28
C ASN A 342 -3.94 -6.21 2.04
N VAL A 343 -3.38 -6.23 0.83
CA VAL A 343 -4.16 -6.11 -0.41
C VAL A 343 -5.10 -7.31 -0.63
N PRO A 344 -4.63 -8.57 -0.63
CA PRO A 344 -5.51 -9.74 -0.70
C PRO A 344 -6.61 -9.77 0.36
N ALA A 345 -6.31 -9.31 1.58
CA ALA A 345 -7.26 -9.25 2.68
C ALA A 345 -8.41 -8.28 2.35
N VAL A 346 -8.10 -7.07 1.86
CA VAL A 346 -9.11 -6.11 1.42
C VAL A 346 -9.95 -6.66 0.26
N ILE A 347 -9.33 -7.29 -0.75
CA ILE A 347 -10.06 -7.86 -1.89
C ILE A 347 -11.05 -8.96 -1.47
N LEU A 348 -10.71 -9.80 -0.48
CA LEU A 348 -11.65 -10.78 0.08
C LEU A 348 -12.88 -10.13 0.70
N TRP A 349 -12.74 -8.92 1.24
CA TRP A 349 -13.78 -8.21 1.96
C TRP A 349 -14.61 -7.25 1.10
N LEU A 350 -14.17 -6.93 -0.13
CA LEU A 350 -14.94 -6.14 -1.10
C LEU A 350 -16.43 -6.52 -1.21
N PRO A 351 -16.81 -7.81 -1.30
CA PRO A 351 -18.23 -8.21 -1.37
C PRO A 351 -18.95 -8.20 -0.01
N VAL A 352 -18.23 -8.11 1.11
CA VAL A 352 -18.80 -8.13 2.47
C VAL A 352 -19.21 -6.73 2.90
N VAL A 353 -18.33 -5.74 2.73
CA VAL A 353 -18.53 -4.38 3.27
C VAL A 353 -19.85 -3.72 2.84
N PRO A 354 -20.27 -3.76 1.57
CA PRO A 354 -21.53 -3.14 1.13
C PRO A 354 -22.79 -3.74 1.77
N ARG A 355 -22.70 -4.93 2.37
CA ARG A 355 -23.81 -5.64 3.04
C ARG A 355 -23.90 -5.36 4.54
N THR A 356 -22.95 -4.60 5.08
CA THR A 356 -22.92 -4.24 6.51
C THR A 356 -23.88 -3.08 6.81
N THR A 357 -24.25 -2.90 8.08
CA THR A 357 -25.14 -1.80 8.51
C THR A 357 -24.49 -0.42 8.33
N HIS A 358 -23.16 -0.35 8.41
CA HIS A 358 -22.39 0.90 8.32
C HIS A 358 -21.21 0.78 7.33
N PRO A 359 -21.46 0.66 6.02
CA PRO A 359 -20.43 0.32 5.03
C PRO A 359 -19.31 1.36 4.97
N ALA A 360 -19.64 2.65 4.98
CA ALA A 360 -18.64 3.72 4.97
C ALA A 360 -17.72 3.70 6.21
N PHE A 361 -18.25 3.28 7.36
CA PHE A 361 -17.46 3.16 8.58
C PHE A 361 -16.54 1.93 8.51
N VAL A 362 -17.06 0.78 8.07
CA VAL A 362 -16.28 -0.45 7.91
C VAL A 362 -15.14 -0.26 6.91
N TRP A 363 -15.37 0.45 5.80
CA TRP A 363 -14.30 0.82 4.86
C TRP A 363 -13.16 1.59 5.52
N LEU A 364 -13.49 2.58 6.36
CA LEU A 364 -12.50 3.38 7.07
C LEU A 364 -11.77 2.57 8.15
N VAL A 365 -12.46 1.65 8.82
CA VAL A 365 -11.83 0.72 9.78
C VAL A 365 -10.86 -0.22 9.08
N MET A 366 -11.19 -0.72 7.89
CA MET A 366 -10.29 -1.58 7.12
C MET A 366 -9.06 -0.86 6.56
N ALA A 367 -9.15 0.46 6.35
CA ALA A 367 -8.04 1.27 5.86
C ALA A 367 -6.98 1.58 6.94
N MET A 368 -7.35 1.40 8.22
CA MET A 368 -6.43 1.46 9.37
C MET A 368 -5.76 0.10 9.58
#